data_AF-A0A239AJH1-F1
#
_entry.id   AF-A0A239AJH1-F1
#
_cell.length_a   1.000
_cell.length_b   1.000
_cell.length_c   1.000
_cell.angle_alpha   90.00
_cell.angle_beta   90.00
_cell.angle_gamma   90.00
#
_symmetry.space_group_name_H-M   'P 1'
#
loop_
_entity.id
_entity.type
_entity.pdbx_description
1 polymer ?
#
loop_
_entity_poly.entity_id
_entity_poly.type
_entity_poly.pdbx_seq_one_letter_code
_entity_poly.pdbx_strand_id
1 'polypeptide(L)'
;MVDALRVNAFLAILQGDSTDAEHLLSEARDMTDGNPISRAVASVDMTEGLQALLGNRLDDAAERFATALAAFRSCGDLHGEMYTLMLDGMVAMFRPDSGRANARFTEVLERSEAASESWFCSYSTTFLAVDYWIDGDLPRATDLARQALRLKVRFDDHMGVALCFEVLALIAGSADDWKATAVLLGAADTVWGETGSKLDYFVGFNAFHNRCEEQLSAKLPRSARESLRRQGSELPASDAVDFALGNRKHPAAEAPATKAAFAPLTRREWQVAESIAERRSNQQIASKLVISPRTVDGHIEHILSKLGFSTRAQVASWVAERQNRHAPETDSVGSAR
;
A
#
# COMPACT_ATOMS: atom_id res chain seq x y z
N MET A 1 -0.63 -8.23 37.34
CA MET A 1 -1.79 -9.14 37.20
C MET A 1 -2.74 -8.66 36.11
N VAL A 2 -3.25 -7.42 36.19
CA VAL A 2 -4.08 -6.79 35.13
C VAL A 2 -3.47 -6.95 33.73
N ASP A 3 -2.18 -6.63 33.56
CA ASP A 3 -1.50 -6.79 32.25
C ASP A 3 -1.49 -8.23 31.74
N ALA A 4 -1.35 -9.22 32.62
CA ALA A 4 -1.33 -10.63 32.23
C ALA A 4 -2.72 -11.11 31.81
N LEU A 5 -3.76 -10.74 32.57
CA LEU A 5 -5.16 -11.01 32.22
C LEU A 5 -5.53 -10.36 30.88
N ARG A 6 -5.11 -9.11 30.66
CA ARG A 6 -5.31 -8.41 29.40
C ARG A 6 -4.62 -9.09 28.22
N VAL A 7 -3.37 -9.52 28.37
CA VAL A 7 -2.65 -10.25 27.31
C VAL A 7 -3.33 -11.58 27.00
N ASN A 8 -3.79 -12.31 28.01
CA ASN A 8 -4.55 -13.54 27.81
C ASN A 8 -5.89 -13.27 27.12
N ALA A 9 -6.62 -12.22 27.52
CA ALA A 9 -7.84 -11.81 26.86
C ALA A 9 -7.60 -11.45 25.38
N PHE A 10 -6.51 -10.73 25.08
CA PHE A 10 -6.10 -10.46 23.70
C PHE A 10 -5.87 -11.74 22.89
N LEU A 11 -5.21 -12.74 23.47
CA LEU A 11 -5.01 -14.03 22.81
C LEU A 11 -6.33 -14.79 22.62
N ALA A 12 -7.23 -14.78 23.60
CA ALA A 12 -8.56 -15.38 23.51
C ALA A 12 -9.40 -14.72 22.40
N ILE A 13 -9.35 -13.38 22.30
CA ILE A 13 -9.94 -12.59 21.20
C ILE A 13 -9.39 -13.06 19.84
N LEU A 14 -8.06 -13.21 19.73
CA LEU A 14 -7.41 -13.75 18.52
C LEU A 14 -7.68 -15.24 18.29
N GLN A 15 -8.27 -15.96 19.23
CA GLN A 15 -8.68 -17.36 19.01
C GLN A 15 -10.18 -17.47 18.70
N GLY A 16 -10.91 -16.34 18.73
CA GLY A 16 -12.35 -16.31 18.61
C GLY A 16 -13.09 -16.76 19.88
N ASP A 17 -12.37 -16.99 20.98
CA ASP A 17 -12.98 -17.34 22.27
C ASP A 17 -13.46 -16.08 22.99
N SER A 18 -14.60 -15.58 22.52
CA SER A 18 -15.19 -14.34 23.04
C SER A 18 -15.63 -14.49 24.50
N THR A 19 -16.04 -15.68 24.94
CA THR A 19 -16.51 -15.92 26.31
C THR A 19 -15.34 -15.84 27.30
N ASP A 20 -14.22 -16.51 26.98
CA ASP A 20 -13.04 -16.46 27.84
C ASP A 20 -12.42 -15.06 27.86
N ALA A 21 -12.39 -14.36 26.71
CA ALA A 21 -11.99 -12.96 26.63
C ALA A 21 -12.82 -12.05 27.55
N GLU A 22 -14.15 -12.18 27.54
CA GLU A 22 -15.05 -11.40 28.41
C GLU A 22 -14.79 -11.66 29.89
N HIS A 23 -14.62 -12.93 30.27
CA HIS A 23 -14.31 -13.30 31.64
C HIS A 23 -12.97 -12.69 32.10
N LEU A 24 -11.92 -12.83 31.30
CA LEU A 24 -10.58 -12.30 31.60
C LEU A 24 -10.57 -10.76 31.68
N LEU A 25 -11.34 -10.08 30.81
CA LEU A 25 -11.45 -8.62 30.84
C LEU A 25 -12.25 -8.12 32.05
N SER A 26 -13.32 -8.83 32.43
CA SER A 26 -14.06 -8.51 33.66
C SER A 26 -13.16 -8.63 34.89
N GLU A 27 -12.39 -9.72 35.00
CA GLU A 27 -11.44 -9.91 36.10
C GLU A 27 -10.36 -8.82 36.10
N ALA A 28 -9.80 -8.49 34.91
CA ALA A 28 -8.82 -7.43 34.78
C ALA A 28 -9.38 -6.07 35.22
N ARG A 29 -10.64 -5.78 34.89
CA ARG A 29 -11.33 -4.53 35.26
C ARG A 29 -11.57 -4.42 36.76
N ASP A 30 -12.03 -5.49 37.40
CA ASP A 30 -12.26 -5.56 38.85
C ASP A 30 -10.97 -5.36 39.66
N MET A 31 -9.82 -5.67 39.06
CA MET A 31 -8.49 -5.47 39.65
C MET A 31 -7.92 -4.06 39.45
N THR A 32 -8.58 -3.20 38.67
CA THR A 32 -8.14 -1.81 38.50
C THR A 32 -8.51 -0.96 39.71
N ASP A 33 -7.80 0.15 39.90
CA ASP A 33 -8.09 1.13 40.97
C ASP A 33 -9.33 2.00 40.67
N GLY A 34 -10.02 1.75 39.55
CA GLY A 34 -11.13 2.55 39.05
C GLY A 34 -10.75 3.97 38.63
N ASN A 35 -9.47 4.33 38.62
CA ASN A 35 -9.01 5.64 38.21
C ASN A 35 -9.07 5.74 36.67
N PRO A 36 -9.97 6.55 36.10
CA PRO A 36 -10.24 6.55 34.66
C PRO A 36 -9.07 7.02 33.80
N ILE A 37 -8.07 7.69 34.39
CA ILE A 37 -6.86 8.14 33.67
C ILE A 37 -5.66 7.21 33.88
N SER A 38 -5.82 6.10 34.61
CA SER A 38 -4.72 5.17 34.84
C SER A 38 -4.44 4.33 33.58
N ARG A 39 -3.17 4.03 33.34
CA ARG A 39 -2.72 3.16 32.25
C ARG A 39 -3.41 1.79 32.28
N ALA A 40 -3.70 1.27 33.48
CA ALA A 40 -4.36 -0.03 33.67
C ALA A 40 -5.79 0.00 33.14
N VAL A 41 -6.59 1.00 33.52
CA VAL A 41 -7.97 1.17 33.01
C VAL A 41 -7.96 1.39 31.50
N ALA A 42 -7.08 2.27 31.00
CA ALA A 42 -6.93 2.54 29.57
C ALA A 42 -6.63 1.27 28.75
N SER A 43 -5.77 0.40 29.27
CA SER A 43 -5.37 -0.83 28.59
C SER A 43 -6.51 -1.87 28.56
N VAL A 44 -7.36 -1.90 29.59
CA VAL A 44 -8.58 -2.72 29.60
C VAL A 44 -9.61 -2.17 28.60
N ASP A 45 -9.89 -0.86 28.63
CA ASP A 45 -10.81 -0.20 27.68
C ASP A 45 -10.37 -0.42 26.22
N MET A 46 -9.08 -0.29 25.92
CA MET A 46 -8.54 -0.57 24.58
C MET A 46 -8.79 -2.03 24.15
N THR A 47 -8.64 -3.00 25.07
CA THR A 47 -8.81 -4.41 24.73
C THR A 47 -10.28 -4.79 24.57
N GLU A 48 -11.17 -4.22 25.40
CA GLU A 48 -12.63 -4.33 25.20
C GLU A 48 -13.07 -3.67 23.89
N GLY A 49 -12.49 -2.52 23.54
CA GLY A 49 -12.72 -1.86 22.25
C GLY A 49 -12.32 -2.73 21.07
N LEU A 50 -11.18 -3.43 21.16
CA LEU A 50 -10.74 -4.39 20.15
C LEU A 50 -11.72 -5.57 20.03
N GLN A 51 -12.19 -6.11 21.15
CA GLN A 51 -13.20 -7.17 21.13
C GLN A 51 -14.52 -6.69 20.48
N ALA A 52 -14.96 -5.48 20.82
CA ALA A 52 -16.14 -4.87 20.21
C ALA A 52 -15.96 -4.67 18.70
N LEU A 53 -14.79 -4.18 18.27
CA LEU A 53 -14.42 -4.04 16.86
C LEU A 53 -14.52 -5.40 16.15
N LEU A 54 -13.90 -6.46 16.69
CA LEU A 54 -13.93 -7.82 16.12
C LEU A 54 -15.33 -8.44 16.11
N GLY A 55 -16.16 -8.08 17.08
CA GLY A 55 -17.60 -8.42 17.10
C GLY A 55 -18.48 -7.53 16.23
N ASN A 56 -17.90 -6.64 15.40
CA ASN A 56 -18.61 -5.66 14.56
C ASN A 56 -19.55 -4.70 15.34
N ARG A 57 -19.27 -4.46 16.62
CA ARG A 57 -19.95 -3.48 17.47
C ARG A 57 -19.20 -2.15 17.42
N LEU A 58 -19.30 -1.49 16.26
CA LEU A 58 -18.49 -0.30 15.95
C LEU A 58 -18.74 0.88 16.90
N ASP A 59 -19.97 1.04 17.42
CA ASP A 59 -20.34 2.06 18.41
C ASP A 59 -19.68 1.85 19.76
N ASP A 60 -19.83 0.66 20.33
CA ASP A 60 -19.14 0.27 21.56
C ASP A 60 -17.62 0.43 21.41
N ALA A 61 -17.05 0.00 20.27
CA ALA A 61 -15.61 0.09 20.01
C ALA A 61 -15.11 1.54 20.03
N ALA A 62 -15.81 2.45 19.36
CA ALA A 62 -15.42 3.86 19.30
C ALA A 62 -15.49 4.55 20.68
N GLU A 63 -16.51 4.25 21.49
CA GLU A 63 -16.64 4.80 22.84
C GLU A 63 -15.49 4.32 23.75
N ARG A 64 -15.16 3.03 23.67
CA ARG A 64 -14.05 2.42 24.41
C ARG A 64 -12.70 2.99 24.00
N PHE A 65 -12.45 3.13 22.69
CA PHE A 65 -11.21 3.73 22.19
C PHE A 65 -11.09 5.21 22.55
N ALA A 66 -12.18 5.99 22.51
CA ALA A 66 -12.16 7.38 22.94
C ALA A 66 -11.75 7.53 24.42
N THR A 67 -12.28 6.66 25.28
CA THR A 67 -11.95 6.63 26.71
C THR A 67 -10.48 6.23 26.94
N ALA A 68 -10.05 5.13 26.32
CA ALA A 68 -8.66 4.66 26.40
C ALA A 68 -7.66 5.70 25.89
N LEU A 69 -7.96 6.37 24.77
CA LEU A 69 -7.10 7.39 24.18
C LEU A 69 -6.94 8.61 25.09
N ALA A 70 -8.02 9.09 25.70
CA ALA A 70 -7.96 10.19 26.66
C ALA A 70 -7.08 9.85 27.88
N ALA A 71 -7.19 8.61 28.37
CA ALA A 71 -6.40 8.12 29.50
C ALA A 71 -4.91 7.94 29.14
N PHE A 72 -4.58 7.31 28.00
CA PHE A 72 -3.20 7.16 27.54
C PHE A 72 -2.51 8.51 27.31
N ARG A 73 -3.22 9.48 26.71
CA ARG A 73 -2.71 10.87 26.59
C ARG A 73 -2.45 11.52 27.95
N SER A 74 -3.35 11.31 28.91
CA SER A 74 -3.24 11.91 30.25
C SER A 74 -2.07 11.34 31.05
N CYS A 75 -1.78 10.04 30.91
CA CYS A 75 -0.66 9.39 31.58
C CYS A 75 0.65 9.39 30.76
N GLY A 76 0.63 9.90 29.53
CA GLY A 76 1.81 10.02 28.66
C GLY A 76 2.28 8.69 28.04
N ASP A 77 1.43 7.67 27.97
CA ASP A 77 1.77 6.38 27.34
C ASP A 77 1.58 6.48 25.81
N LEU A 78 2.66 6.87 25.13
CA LEU A 78 2.68 7.06 23.68
C LEU A 78 2.37 5.77 22.91
N HIS A 79 2.80 4.61 23.40
CA HIS A 79 2.55 3.33 22.73
C HIS A 79 1.06 2.96 22.78
N GLY A 80 0.44 3.05 23.97
CA GLY A 80 -1.00 2.84 24.14
C GLY A 80 -1.83 3.83 23.31
N GLU A 81 -1.41 5.09 23.27
CA GLU A 81 -2.03 6.12 22.43
C GLU A 81 -1.98 5.75 20.94
N MET A 82 -0.81 5.43 20.38
CA MET A 82 -0.66 5.10 18.95
C MET A 82 -1.45 3.85 18.58
N TYR A 83 -1.45 2.82 19.44
CA TYR A 83 -2.20 1.61 19.17
C TYR A 83 -3.71 1.88 19.16
N THR A 84 -4.21 2.62 20.15
CA THR A 84 -5.63 2.97 20.25
C THR A 84 -6.08 3.83 19.07
N LEU A 85 -5.28 4.82 18.66
CA LEU A 85 -5.57 5.64 17.48
C LEU A 85 -5.64 4.83 16.18
N MET A 86 -4.74 3.86 16.00
CA MET A 86 -4.74 2.98 14.84
C MET A 86 -6.03 2.14 14.80
N LEU A 87 -6.45 1.57 15.93
CA LEU A 87 -7.68 0.77 16.03
C LEU A 87 -8.95 1.61 15.84
N ASP A 88 -9.00 2.82 16.40
CA ASP A 88 -10.10 3.77 16.18
C ASP A 88 -10.16 4.24 14.72
N GLY A 89 -9.01 4.34 14.04
CA GLY A 89 -8.92 4.54 12.59
C GLY A 89 -9.61 3.41 11.82
N MET A 90 -9.40 2.15 12.21
CA MET A 90 -10.10 1.02 11.59
C MET A 90 -11.62 1.09 11.80
N VAL A 91 -12.08 1.43 13.01
CA VAL A 91 -13.53 1.64 13.27
C VAL A 91 -14.11 2.71 12.33
N ALA A 92 -13.34 3.78 12.09
CA ALA A 92 -13.76 4.88 11.24
C ALA A 92 -13.97 4.47 9.78
N MET A 93 -13.12 3.59 9.24
CA MET A 93 -13.22 3.11 7.85
C MET A 93 -14.52 2.37 7.57
N PHE A 94 -15.08 1.69 8.58
CA PHE A 94 -16.32 0.93 8.46
C PHE A 94 -17.58 1.74 8.80
N ARG A 95 -17.41 3.00 9.22
CA ARG A 95 -18.51 3.91 9.49
C ARG A 95 -18.80 4.79 8.26
N PRO A 96 -20.06 5.18 8.03
CA PRO A 96 -20.44 6.06 6.91
C PRO A 96 -19.76 7.45 6.89
N ASP A 97 -19.14 7.88 8.00
CA ASP A 97 -18.40 9.16 8.11
C ASP A 97 -16.92 9.00 7.72
N SER A 98 -16.67 8.70 6.43
CA SER A 98 -15.33 8.39 5.88
C SER A 98 -14.27 9.49 6.09
N GLY A 99 -14.67 10.75 6.27
CA GLY A 99 -13.75 11.86 6.54
C GLY A 99 -12.95 11.75 7.84
N ARG A 100 -13.32 10.86 8.78
CA ARG A 100 -12.64 10.73 10.09
C ARG A 100 -11.53 9.67 10.12
N ALA A 101 -11.46 8.73 9.17
CA ALA A 101 -10.45 7.68 9.17
C ALA A 101 -9.06 8.23 8.81
N ASN A 102 -9.01 8.99 7.71
CA ASN A 102 -7.80 9.64 7.21
C ASN A 102 -7.10 10.51 8.27
N ALA A 103 -7.87 11.30 9.03
CA ALA A 103 -7.34 12.17 10.08
C ALA A 103 -6.66 11.38 11.19
N ARG A 104 -7.23 10.24 11.60
CA ARG A 104 -6.68 9.37 12.65
C ARG A 104 -5.38 8.71 12.22
N PHE A 105 -5.33 8.16 11.00
CA PHE A 105 -4.10 7.56 10.49
C PHE A 105 -3.01 8.61 10.24
N THR A 106 -3.38 9.80 9.78
CA THR A 106 -2.43 10.92 9.62
C THR A 106 -1.83 11.31 10.98
N GLU A 107 -2.64 11.41 12.03
CA GLU A 107 -2.13 11.69 13.39
C GLU A 107 -1.16 10.60 13.87
N VAL A 108 -1.44 9.31 13.62
CA VAL A 108 -0.51 8.22 13.96
C VAL A 108 0.81 8.37 13.20
N LEU A 109 0.78 8.72 11.91
CA LEU A 109 1.98 8.89 11.09
C LEU A 109 2.86 10.05 11.59
N GLU A 110 2.26 11.19 11.90
CA GLU A 110 2.97 12.36 12.46
C GLU A 110 3.64 12.02 13.79
N ARG A 111 2.96 11.28 14.66
CA ARG A 111 3.51 10.86 15.96
C ARG A 111 4.58 9.77 15.84
N SER A 112 4.42 8.86 14.88
CA SER A 112 5.38 7.77 14.62
C SER A 112 6.71 8.32 14.10
N GLU A 113 6.68 9.35 13.25
CA GLU A 113 7.89 10.03 12.74
C GLU A 113 8.70 10.66 13.89
N ALA A 114 8.03 11.31 14.84
CA ALA A 114 8.67 11.89 16.02
C ALA A 114 9.31 10.84 16.95
N ALA A 115 8.77 9.62 16.98
CA ALA A 115 9.21 8.53 17.85
C ALA A 115 10.19 7.53 17.19
N SER A 116 10.52 7.70 15.90
CA SER A 116 11.20 6.67 15.09
C SER A 116 10.52 5.29 15.15
N GLU A 117 9.19 5.29 15.34
CA GLU A 117 8.37 4.09 15.47
C GLU A 117 7.96 3.63 14.06
N SER A 118 8.23 2.37 13.72
CA SER A 118 8.06 1.85 12.36
C SER A 118 6.87 0.89 12.22
N TRP A 119 6.41 0.27 13.30
CA TRP A 119 5.35 -0.73 13.27
C TRP A 119 3.98 -0.07 13.05
N PHE A 120 3.59 0.88 13.89
CA PHE A 120 2.33 1.65 13.75
C PHE A 120 2.32 2.47 12.47
N CYS A 121 3.46 3.04 12.08
CA CYS A 121 3.61 3.74 10.82
C CYS A 121 3.24 2.83 9.64
N SER A 122 3.79 1.61 9.61
CA SER A 122 3.54 0.69 8.52
C SER A 122 2.08 0.22 8.45
N TYR A 123 1.42 -0.06 9.58
CA TYR A 123 0.03 -0.52 9.60
C TYR A 123 -0.95 0.62 9.31
N SER A 124 -0.71 1.80 9.86
CA SER A 124 -1.51 2.99 9.55
C SER A 124 -1.42 3.35 8.07
N THR A 125 -0.25 3.19 7.45
CA THR A 125 -0.09 3.35 5.99
C THR A 125 -0.90 2.31 5.21
N THR A 126 -0.92 1.05 5.65
CA THR A 126 -1.77 0.00 5.04
C THR A 126 -3.26 0.34 5.14
N PHE A 127 -3.75 0.78 6.29
CA PHE A 127 -5.15 1.11 6.47
C PHE A 127 -5.56 2.39 5.74
N LEU A 128 -4.68 3.39 5.67
CA LEU A 128 -4.88 4.57 4.85
C LEU A 128 -4.97 4.21 3.35
N ALA A 129 -4.20 3.22 2.88
CA ALA A 129 -4.35 2.71 1.51
C ALA A 129 -5.75 2.13 1.26
N VAL A 130 -6.31 1.43 2.23
CA VAL A 130 -7.68 0.87 2.15
C VAL A 130 -8.73 1.98 2.19
N ASP A 131 -8.54 3.02 3.00
CA ASP A 131 -9.41 4.21 3.03
C ASP A 131 -9.48 4.87 1.64
N TYR A 132 -8.33 5.16 1.01
CA TYR A 132 -8.29 5.68 -0.36
C TYR A 132 -8.86 4.71 -1.40
N TRP A 133 -8.72 3.40 -1.20
CA TRP A 133 -9.33 2.39 -2.07
C TRP A 133 -10.86 2.40 -1.96
N ILE A 134 -11.42 2.51 -0.74
CA ILE A 134 -12.86 2.64 -0.51
C ILE A 134 -13.39 3.91 -1.19
N ASP A 135 -12.65 5.01 -1.10
CA ASP A 135 -12.98 6.29 -1.77
C ASP A 135 -12.77 6.24 -3.30
N GLY A 136 -12.14 5.18 -3.83
CA GLY A 136 -11.93 4.97 -5.27
C GLY A 136 -10.66 5.59 -5.86
N ASP A 137 -9.79 6.21 -5.05
CA ASP A 137 -8.48 6.74 -5.47
C ASP A 137 -7.44 5.59 -5.55
N LEU A 138 -7.59 4.75 -6.57
CA LEU A 138 -6.74 3.57 -6.78
C LEU A 138 -5.24 3.91 -6.91
N PRO A 139 -4.82 4.98 -7.61
CA PRO A 139 -3.40 5.35 -7.67
C PRO A 139 -2.81 5.63 -6.28
N ARG A 140 -3.49 6.44 -5.47
CA ARG A 140 -3.01 6.78 -4.12
C ARG A 140 -3.03 5.59 -3.18
N ALA A 141 -4.08 4.77 -3.26
CA ALA A 141 -4.16 3.49 -2.54
C ALA A 141 -2.98 2.57 -2.89
N THR A 142 -2.66 2.43 -4.18
CA THR A 142 -1.54 1.59 -4.65
C THR A 142 -0.20 2.06 -4.09
N ASP A 143 0.07 3.37 -4.17
CA ASP A 143 1.33 3.94 -3.70
C ASP A 143 1.52 3.73 -2.20
N LEU A 144 0.48 3.97 -1.40
CA LEU A 144 0.50 3.75 0.05
C LEU A 144 0.65 2.27 0.41
N ALA A 145 -0.09 1.37 -0.25
CA ALA A 145 0.03 -0.06 0.01
C ALA A 145 1.45 -0.58 -0.30
N ARG A 146 2.06 -0.11 -1.38
CA ARG A 146 3.46 -0.43 -1.72
C ARG A 146 4.47 0.21 -0.76
N GLN A 147 4.21 1.41 -0.26
CA GLN A 147 5.03 2.03 0.77
C GLN A 147 5.01 1.20 2.06
N ALA A 148 3.82 0.80 2.51
CA ALA A 148 3.64 -0.06 3.69
C ALA A 148 4.37 -1.40 3.53
N LEU A 149 4.24 -2.04 2.36
CA LEU A 149 4.95 -3.29 2.05
C LEU A 149 6.47 -3.14 2.17
N ARG A 150 7.05 -2.06 1.63
CA ARG A 150 8.51 -1.80 1.75
C ARG A 150 8.95 -1.63 3.20
N LEU A 151 8.12 -1.03 4.05
CA LEU A 151 8.42 -0.88 5.48
C LEU A 151 8.43 -2.25 6.16
N LYS A 152 7.37 -3.05 5.99
CA LYS A 152 7.18 -4.34 6.66
C LYS A 152 8.23 -5.39 6.31
N VAL A 153 8.69 -5.40 5.06
CA VAL A 153 9.80 -6.27 4.61
C VAL A 153 11.11 -5.96 5.34
N ARG A 154 11.35 -4.71 5.78
CA ARG A 154 12.62 -4.34 6.44
C ARG A 154 12.75 -4.86 7.87
N PHE A 155 11.65 -5.25 8.51
CA PHE A 155 11.64 -5.73 9.90
C PHE A 155 10.95 -7.10 10.05
N ASP A 156 10.90 -7.88 8.97
CA ASP A 156 10.40 -9.27 8.94
C ASP A 156 8.96 -9.46 9.48
N ASP A 157 8.08 -8.50 9.23
CA ASP A 157 6.66 -8.60 9.58
C ASP A 157 5.88 -9.39 8.53
N HIS A 158 5.97 -10.72 8.60
CA HIS A 158 5.31 -11.64 7.68
C HIS A 158 3.79 -11.44 7.62
N MET A 159 3.14 -11.26 8.78
CA MET A 159 1.69 -11.01 8.85
C MET A 159 1.32 -9.72 8.13
N GLY A 160 2.07 -8.64 8.38
CA GLY A 160 1.87 -7.37 7.70
C GLY A 160 2.08 -7.46 6.19
N VAL A 161 3.05 -8.25 5.73
CA VAL A 161 3.31 -8.49 4.31
C VAL A 161 2.10 -9.17 3.65
N ALA A 162 1.55 -10.21 4.28
CA ALA A 162 0.35 -10.90 3.79
C ALA A 162 -0.84 -9.96 3.67
N LEU A 163 -1.07 -9.09 4.67
CA LEU A 163 -2.11 -8.06 4.61
C LEU A 163 -1.88 -7.09 3.45
N CYS A 164 -0.64 -6.71 3.16
CA CYS A 164 -0.35 -5.84 2.01
C CYS A 164 -0.62 -6.53 0.67
N PHE A 165 -0.38 -7.85 0.55
CA PHE A 165 -0.74 -8.61 -0.64
C PHE A 165 -2.26 -8.64 -0.85
N GLU A 166 -3.03 -8.87 0.21
CA GLU A 166 -4.50 -8.80 0.18
C GLU A 166 -4.98 -7.41 -0.30
N VAL A 167 -4.49 -6.33 0.32
CA VAL A 167 -4.85 -4.96 -0.07
C VAL A 167 -4.50 -4.68 -1.53
N LEU A 168 -3.31 -5.07 -1.98
CA LEU A 168 -2.91 -4.88 -3.38
C LEU A 168 -3.76 -5.74 -4.34
N ALA A 169 -4.22 -6.92 -3.91
CA ALA A 169 -5.13 -7.74 -4.70
C ALA A 169 -6.51 -7.09 -4.87
N LEU A 170 -7.05 -6.49 -3.80
CA LEU A 170 -8.31 -5.73 -3.81
C LEU A 170 -8.22 -4.52 -4.75
N ILE A 171 -7.12 -3.77 -4.67
CA ILE A 171 -6.87 -2.60 -5.52
C ILE A 171 -6.72 -3.04 -6.98
N ALA A 172 -5.95 -4.10 -7.25
CA ALA A 172 -5.77 -4.64 -8.61
C ALA A 172 -7.10 -5.11 -9.22
N GLY A 173 -7.95 -5.77 -8.43
CA GLY A 173 -9.26 -6.22 -8.89
C GLY A 173 -10.17 -5.04 -9.25
N SER A 174 -10.12 -3.97 -8.45
CA SER A 174 -10.85 -2.73 -8.73
C SER A 174 -10.33 -1.98 -9.96
N ALA A 175 -9.08 -2.23 -10.35
CA ALA A 175 -8.47 -1.76 -11.59
C ALA A 175 -8.63 -2.74 -12.78
N ASP A 176 -9.47 -3.78 -12.64
CA ASP A 176 -9.70 -4.85 -13.62
C ASP A 176 -8.43 -5.71 -13.96
N ASP A 177 -7.37 -5.67 -13.15
CA ASP A 177 -6.20 -6.56 -13.28
C ASP A 177 -6.38 -7.87 -12.50
N TRP A 178 -7.33 -8.68 -12.98
CA TRP A 178 -7.70 -9.95 -12.36
C TRP A 178 -6.56 -11.00 -12.36
N LYS A 179 -5.56 -10.82 -13.23
CA LYS A 179 -4.36 -11.67 -13.21
C LYS A 179 -3.49 -11.34 -12.00
N ALA A 180 -3.20 -10.06 -11.79
CA ALA A 180 -2.46 -9.61 -10.62
C ALA A 180 -3.21 -9.97 -9.33
N THR A 181 -4.54 -9.78 -9.28
CA THR A 181 -5.39 -10.19 -8.14
C THR A 181 -5.16 -11.65 -7.77
N ALA A 182 -5.30 -12.58 -8.72
CA ALA A 182 -5.16 -14.01 -8.42
C ALA A 182 -3.74 -14.39 -7.95
N VAL A 183 -2.70 -13.78 -8.52
CA VAL A 183 -1.31 -14.03 -8.10
C VAL A 183 -1.04 -13.48 -6.70
N LEU A 184 -1.53 -12.28 -6.39
CA LEU A 184 -1.36 -11.66 -5.06
C LEU A 184 -2.11 -12.45 -3.97
N LEU A 185 -3.34 -12.91 -4.25
CA LEU A 185 -4.08 -13.76 -3.32
C LEU A 185 -3.33 -15.08 -3.07
N GLY A 186 -2.77 -15.70 -4.11
CA GLY A 186 -1.93 -16.88 -3.99
C GLY A 186 -0.69 -16.66 -3.10
N ALA A 187 -0.02 -15.52 -3.26
CA ALA A 187 1.11 -15.15 -2.41
C ALA A 187 0.68 -14.89 -0.96
N ALA A 188 -0.49 -14.27 -0.74
CA ALA A 188 -1.04 -14.07 0.59
C ALA A 188 -1.37 -15.40 1.29
N ASP A 189 -1.97 -16.37 0.59
CA ASP A 189 -2.32 -17.68 1.14
C ASP A 189 -1.10 -18.42 1.72
N THR A 190 0.03 -18.36 1.02
CA THR A 190 1.28 -19.00 1.49
C THR A 190 1.68 -18.43 2.84
N VAL A 191 1.71 -17.11 2.97
CA VAL A 191 2.13 -16.45 4.22
C VAL A 191 1.11 -16.66 5.34
N TRP A 192 -0.19 -16.63 5.06
CA TRP A 192 -1.22 -16.96 6.04
C TRP A 192 -1.13 -18.41 6.51
N GLY A 193 -0.88 -19.35 5.59
CA GLY A 193 -0.70 -20.77 5.89
C GLY A 193 0.51 -21.04 6.79
N GLU A 194 1.64 -20.36 6.57
CA GLU A 194 2.86 -20.50 7.38
C GLU A 194 2.72 -19.93 8.79
N THR A 195 1.98 -18.83 8.94
CA THR A 195 1.78 -18.15 10.23
C THR A 195 0.65 -18.75 11.07
N GLY A 196 -0.12 -19.70 10.51
CA GLY A 196 -1.32 -20.26 11.17
C GLY A 196 -2.41 -19.23 11.47
N SER A 197 -2.30 -18.04 10.87
CA SER A 197 -3.17 -16.88 11.09
C SER A 197 -4.19 -16.75 9.96
N LYS A 198 -5.31 -16.05 10.22
CA LYS A 198 -6.37 -15.84 9.22
C LYS A 198 -6.66 -14.35 9.03
N LEU A 199 -7.16 -14.01 7.85
CA LEU A 199 -7.64 -12.66 7.53
C LEU A 199 -8.78 -12.20 8.46
N ASP A 200 -9.46 -13.14 9.13
CA ASP A 200 -10.50 -12.89 10.14
C ASP A 200 -10.06 -11.94 11.27
N TYR A 201 -8.75 -11.80 11.52
CA TYR A 201 -8.20 -10.86 12.50
C TYR A 201 -8.31 -9.39 12.10
N PHE A 202 -8.54 -9.11 10.83
CA PHE A 202 -8.75 -7.77 10.31
C PHE A 202 -10.24 -7.60 10.01
N VAL A 203 -10.96 -7.02 10.96
CA VAL A 203 -12.41 -6.75 10.85
C VAL A 203 -12.75 -6.12 9.52
N GLY A 204 -13.81 -6.62 8.89
CA GLY A 204 -14.31 -6.11 7.61
C GLY A 204 -13.47 -6.47 6.38
N PHE A 205 -12.21 -6.90 6.53
CA PHE A 205 -11.40 -7.36 5.39
C PHE A 205 -11.91 -8.66 4.79
N ASN A 206 -12.46 -9.57 5.61
CA ASN A 206 -13.06 -10.80 5.09
C ASN A 206 -14.23 -10.48 4.12
N ALA A 207 -15.03 -9.46 4.41
CA ALA A 207 -16.10 -9.03 3.49
C ALA A 207 -15.55 -8.46 2.17
N PHE A 208 -14.46 -7.69 2.21
CA PHE A 208 -13.78 -7.20 1.00
C PHE A 208 -13.14 -8.34 0.20
N HIS A 209 -12.45 -9.26 0.88
CA HIS A 209 -11.83 -10.44 0.29
C HIS A 209 -12.87 -11.32 -0.41
N ASN A 210 -13.97 -11.66 0.27
CA ASN A 210 -15.04 -12.49 -0.32
C ASN A 210 -15.64 -11.85 -1.57
N ARG A 211 -15.90 -10.54 -1.53
CA ARG A 211 -16.38 -9.81 -2.71
C ARG A 211 -15.37 -9.85 -3.85
N CYS A 212 -14.08 -9.72 -3.54
CA CYS A 212 -13.01 -9.82 -4.54
C CYS A 212 -12.94 -11.23 -5.14
N GLU A 213 -13.07 -12.30 -4.34
CA GLU A 213 -13.12 -13.68 -4.80
C GLU A 213 -14.35 -13.96 -5.69
N GLU A 214 -15.51 -13.40 -5.35
CA GLU A 214 -16.72 -13.47 -6.18
C GLU A 214 -16.50 -12.79 -7.54
N GLN A 215 -15.95 -11.57 -7.55
CA GLN A 215 -15.65 -10.83 -8.78
C GLN A 215 -14.60 -11.54 -9.63
N LEU A 216 -13.54 -12.05 -8.98
CA LEU A 216 -12.50 -12.84 -9.63
C LEU A 216 -13.09 -14.08 -10.30
N SER A 217 -14.00 -14.78 -9.61
CA SER A 217 -14.72 -15.95 -10.12
C SER A 217 -15.64 -15.63 -11.30
N ALA A 218 -16.23 -14.43 -11.33
CA ALA A 218 -17.03 -13.96 -12.45
C ALA A 218 -16.18 -13.57 -13.67
N LYS A 219 -14.95 -13.11 -13.45
CA LYS A 219 -14.06 -12.56 -14.50
C LYS A 219 -13.13 -13.60 -15.12
N LEU A 220 -12.75 -14.64 -14.37
CA LEU A 220 -11.81 -15.67 -14.81
C LEU A 220 -12.36 -17.09 -14.64
N PRO A 221 -12.17 -17.99 -15.63
CA PRO A 221 -12.48 -19.41 -15.48
C PRO A 221 -11.72 -20.03 -14.31
N ARG A 222 -12.32 -21.02 -13.66
CA ARG A 222 -11.75 -21.73 -12.51
C ARG A 222 -10.30 -22.20 -12.75
N SER A 223 -10.02 -22.82 -13.89
CA SER A 223 -8.68 -23.33 -14.22
C SER A 223 -7.63 -22.21 -14.33
N ALA A 224 -8.00 -21.04 -14.86
CA ALA A 224 -7.12 -19.89 -14.94
C ALA A 224 -6.83 -19.32 -13.55
N ARG A 225 -7.86 -19.20 -12.69
CA ARG A 225 -7.72 -18.76 -11.30
C ARG A 225 -6.79 -19.68 -10.51
N GLU A 226 -7.04 -21.00 -10.56
CA GLU A 226 -6.21 -22.00 -9.87
C GLU A 226 -4.74 -21.95 -10.35
N SER A 227 -4.52 -21.76 -11.66
CA SER A 227 -3.15 -21.66 -12.19
C SER A 227 -2.44 -20.37 -11.74
N LEU A 228 -3.13 -19.23 -11.73
CA LEU A 228 -2.55 -17.95 -11.31
C LEU A 228 -2.33 -17.89 -9.80
N ARG A 229 -3.25 -18.45 -9.01
CA ARG A 229 -3.09 -18.57 -7.56
C ARG A 229 -1.91 -19.46 -7.21
N ARG A 230 -1.77 -20.60 -7.89
CA ARG A 230 -0.59 -21.47 -7.76
C ARG A 230 0.70 -20.76 -8.14
N GLN A 231 0.68 -19.99 -9.24
CA GLN A 231 1.83 -19.16 -9.62
C GLN A 231 2.23 -18.23 -8.46
N GLY A 232 1.28 -17.55 -7.83
CA GLY A 232 1.53 -16.68 -6.68
C GLY A 232 2.08 -17.44 -5.47
N SER A 233 1.47 -18.57 -5.12
CA SER A 233 1.87 -19.36 -3.95
C SER A 233 3.26 -19.99 -4.07
N GLU A 234 3.71 -20.26 -5.31
CA GLU A 234 5.01 -20.85 -5.62
C GLU A 234 6.12 -19.79 -5.80
N LEU A 235 5.80 -18.49 -5.78
CA LEU A 235 6.83 -17.45 -5.85
C LEU A 235 7.70 -17.46 -4.60
N PRO A 236 9.04 -17.36 -4.74
CA PRO A 236 9.90 -17.00 -3.62
C PRO A 236 9.41 -15.70 -2.95
N ALA A 237 9.55 -15.57 -1.63
CA ALA A 237 9.05 -14.40 -0.90
C ALA A 237 9.55 -13.05 -1.48
N SER A 238 10.83 -12.96 -1.87
CA SER A 238 11.40 -11.78 -2.52
C SER A 238 10.71 -11.44 -3.85
N ASP A 239 10.33 -12.48 -4.59
CA ASP A 239 9.73 -12.38 -5.91
C ASP A 239 8.26 -11.96 -5.84
N ALA A 240 7.54 -12.45 -4.82
CA ALA A 240 6.20 -12.01 -4.50
C ALA A 240 6.17 -10.53 -4.08
N VAL A 241 7.15 -10.10 -3.28
CA VAL A 241 7.33 -8.68 -2.93
C VAL A 241 7.62 -7.84 -4.18
N ASP A 242 8.56 -8.23 -5.02
CA ASP A 242 8.89 -7.51 -6.26
C ASP A 242 7.70 -7.40 -7.21
N PHE A 243 6.92 -8.47 -7.31
CA PHE A 243 5.68 -8.50 -8.07
C PHE A 243 4.67 -7.49 -7.54
N ALA A 244 4.39 -7.51 -6.23
CA ALA A 244 3.48 -6.59 -5.56
C ALA A 244 3.92 -5.12 -5.66
N LEU A 245 5.23 -4.86 -5.63
CA LEU A 245 5.81 -3.54 -5.83
C LEU A 245 5.76 -3.05 -7.29
N GLY A 246 5.36 -3.91 -8.24
CA GLY A 246 5.34 -3.60 -9.67
C GLY A 246 6.74 -3.54 -10.31
N ASN A 247 7.76 -4.06 -9.62
CA ASN A 247 9.13 -4.14 -10.14
C ASN A 247 9.26 -5.20 -11.24
N ARG A 248 8.38 -6.22 -11.22
CA ARG A 248 8.23 -7.19 -12.31
C ARG A 248 7.02 -6.80 -13.16
N LYS A 249 7.26 -6.41 -14.42
CA LYS A 249 6.17 -6.31 -15.39
C LYS A 249 5.61 -7.70 -15.63
N HIS A 250 4.31 -7.88 -15.44
CA HIS A 250 3.59 -8.95 -16.11
C HIS A 250 3.91 -8.92 -17.62
N PRO A 251 3.99 -10.08 -18.29
CA PRO A 251 3.62 -10.14 -19.70
C PRO A 251 2.11 -9.86 -19.78
N ALA A 252 1.74 -8.59 -19.66
CA ALA A 252 0.36 -8.13 -19.81
C ALA A 252 -0.02 -8.19 -21.30
N ALA A 253 -1.24 -8.66 -21.53
CA ALA A 253 -1.83 -8.80 -22.85
C ALA A 253 -1.87 -7.45 -23.59
N GLU A 254 -1.55 -7.48 -24.89
CA GLU A 254 -1.96 -6.49 -25.89
C GLU A 254 -3.49 -6.29 -25.77
N ALA A 255 -4.13 -5.11 -25.82
CA ALA A 255 -3.92 -3.81 -26.48
C ALA A 255 -4.97 -2.78 -25.91
N PRO A 256 -5.27 -1.60 -26.52
CA PRO A 256 -4.48 -0.71 -27.37
C PRO A 256 -4.29 0.70 -26.76
N ALA A 257 -3.21 1.36 -27.16
CA ALA A 257 -2.83 2.70 -26.74
C ALA A 257 -3.85 3.79 -27.10
N THR A 258 -4.21 4.63 -26.13
CA THR A 258 -4.71 5.99 -26.39
C THR A 258 -3.86 7.01 -25.64
N LYS A 259 -3.00 7.68 -26.42
CA LYS A 259 -2.31 8.97 -26.20
C LYS A 259 -2.19 9.45 -24.75
N ALA A 260 -1.23 8.89 -24.01
CA ALA A 260 -0.75 9.49 -22.76
C ALA A 260 0.19 10.66 -23.07
N ALA A 261 -0.06 11.81 -22.43
CA ALA A 261 0.90 12.89 -22.35
C ALA A 261 2.16 12.40 -21.61
N PHE A 262 3.30 12.40 -22.29
CA PHE A 262 4.57 11.91 -21.74
C PHE A 262 5.07 12.82 -20.60
N ALA A 263 5.58 12.21 -19.53
CA ALA A 263 6.27 12.94 -18.47
C ALA A 263 7.47 13.72 -19.03
N PRO A 264 7.75 14.96 -18.57
CA PRO A 264 8.85 15.76 -19.11
C PRO A 264 10.21 15.16 -18.75
N LEU A 265 11.11 15.06 -19.74
CA LEU A 265 12.49 14.63 -19.53
C LEU A 265 13.25 15.66 -18.68
N THR A 266 14.17 15.18 -17.83
CA THR A 266 15.09 16.05 -17.10
C THR A 266 16.08 16.70 -18.07
N ARG A 267 16.71 17.82 -17.65
CA ARG A 267 17.71 18.54 -18.48
C ARG A 267 18.81 17.62 -19.01
N ARG A 268 19.26 16.65 -18.20
CA ARG A 268 20.34 15.74 -18.56
C ARG A 268 19.90 14.67 -19.55
N GLU A 269 18.72 14.10 -19.34
CA GLU A 269 18.08 13.19 -20.29
C GLU A 269 17.82 13.89 -21.64
N TRP A 270 17.52 15.18 -21.61
CA TRP A 270 17.30 15.95 -22.82
C TRP A 270 18.55 16.15 -23.67
N GLN A 271 19.70 16.46 -23.03
CA GLN A 271 21.00 16.53 -23.70
C GLN A 271 21.42 15.20 -24.36
N VAL A 272 21.07 14.07 -23.73
CA VAL A 272 21.31 12.73 -24.28
C VAL A 272 20.37 12.46 -25.46
N ALA A 273 19.08 12.79 -25.36
CA ALA A 273 18.10 12.63 -26.43
C ALA A 273 18.43 13.49 -27.67
N GLU A 274 18.88 14.74 -27.49
CA GLU A 274 19.37 15.58 -28.59
C GLU A 274 20.58 14.96 -29.28
N SER A 275 21.54 14.46 -28.50
CA SER A 275 22.73 13.82 -29.06
C SER A 275 22.41 12.52 -29.79
N ILE A 276 21.33 11.82 -29.41
CA ILE A 276 20.78 10.67 -30.13
C ILE A 276 20.17 11.10 -31.47
N ALA A 277 19.42 12.21 -31.51
CA ALA A 277 18.86 12.77 -32.73
C ALA A 277 19.94 13.16 -33.74
N GLU A 278 21.08 13.66 -33.24
CA GLU A 278 22.30 13.92 -34.02
C GLU A 278 23.05 12.64 -34.45
N ARG A 279 22.48 11.45 -34.24
CA ARG A 279 23.03 10.13 -34.60
C ARG A 279 24.38 9.80 -33.97
N ARG A 280 24.72 10.39 -32.82
CA ARG A 280 25.96 10.06 -32.10
C ARG A 280 25.88 8.68 -31.44
N SER A 281 27.01 7.98 -31.36
CA SER A 281 27.18 6.73 -30.59
C SER A 281 27.29 6.98 -29.09
N ASN A 282 27.12 5.96 -28.24
CA ASN A 282 27.22 6.12 -26.78
C ASN A 282 28.61 6.60 -26.34
N GLN A 283 29.68 6.20 -27.02
CA GLN A 283 31.03 6.70 -26.76
C GLN A 283 31.17 8.19 -27.10
N GLN A 284 30.54 8.64 -28.19
CA GLN A 284 30.57 10.05 -28.59
C GLN A 284 29.71 10.92 -27.67
N ILE A 285 28.56 10.42 -27.21
CA ILE A 285 27.70 11.09 -26.22
C ILE A 285 28.44 11.20 -24.88
N ALA A 286 29.05 10.10 -24.43
CA ALA A 286 29.86 10.04 -23.22
C ALA A 286 30.98 11.08 -23.23
N SER A 287 31.70 11.18 -24.35
CA SER A 287 32.77 12.17 -24.54
C SER A 287 32.24 13.61 -24.55
N LYS A 288 31.13 13.88 -25.26
CA LYS A 288 30.51 15.22 -25.34
C LYS A 288 29.99 15.69 -23.98
N LEU A 289 29.46 14.77 -23.18
CA LEU A 289 28.81 15.08 -21.89
C LEU A 289 29.74 14.86 -20.69
N VAL A 290 30.98 14.43 -20.90
CA VAL A 290 31.99 14.14 -19.86
C VAL A 290 31.45 13.14 -18.82
N ILE A 291 30.95 12.00 -19.29
CA ILE A 291 30.43 10.88 -18.48
C ILE A 291 30.87 9.54 -19.06
N SER A 292 30.66 8.43 -18.33
CA SER A 292 30.98 7.09 -18.84
C SER A 292 29.94 6.60 -19.87
N PRO A 293 30.32 5.74 -20.84
CA PRO A 293 29.37 5.09 -21.75
C PRO A 293 28.26 4.33 -21.03
N ARG A 294 28.56 3.68 -19.90
CA ARG A 294 27.59 2.97 -19.06
C ARG A 294 26.56 3.91 -18.44
N THR A 295 26.96 5.14 -18.11
CA THR A 295 26.04 6.20 -17.63
C THR A 295 25.12 6.67 -18.76
N VAL A 296 25.61 6.72 -20.01
CA VAL A 296 24.78 7.01 -21.18
C VAL A 296 23.74 5.91 -21.37
N ASP A 297 24.11 4.63 -21.24
CA ASP A 297 23.17 3.51 -21.37
C ASP A 297 22.00 3.64 -20.37
N GLY A 298 22.29 3.92 -19.10
CA GLY A 298 21.26 4.14 -18.08
C GLY A 298 20.37 5.35 -18.38
N HIS A 299 20.93 6.46 -18.90
CA HIS A 299 20.12 7.59 -19.35
C HIS A 299 19.21 7.22 -20.52
N ILE A 300 19.65 6.38 -21.45
CA ILE A 300 18.85 5.93 -22.59
C ILE A 300 17.70 5.04 -22.11
N GLU A 301 17.97 4.09 -21.21
CA GLU A 301 16.93 3.24 -20.61
C GLU A 301 15.86 4.08 -19.90
N HIS A 302 16.27 5.10 -19.14
CA HIS A 302 15.34 6.01 -18.49
C HIS A 302 14.54 6.86 -19.48
N ILE A 303 15.17 7.37 -20.55
CA ILE A 303 14.47 8.11 -21.61
C ILE A 303 13.44 7.23 -22.31
N LEU A 304 13.82 6.00 -22.69
CA LEU A 304 12.93 5.03 -23.32
C LEU A 304 11.74 4.70 -22.42
N SER A 305 11.98 4.46 -21.13
CA SER A 305 10.92 4.21 -20.16
C SER A 305 9.98 5.41 -19.98
N LYS A 306 10.52 6.64 -19.90
CA LYS A 306 9.73 7.86 -19.71
C LYS A 306 8.90 8.25 -20.93
N LEU A 307 9.42 7.99 -22.12
CA LEU A 307 8.75 8.28 -23.39
C LEU A 307 7.92 7.09 -23.90
N GLY A 308 7.89 5.96 -23.18
CA GLY A 308 7.20 4.75 -23.64
C GLY A 308 7.75 4.19 -24.97
N PHE A 309 9.03 4.43 -25.25
CA PHE A 309 9.69 3.95 -26.45
C PHE A 309 10.46 2.66 -26.17
N SER A 310 10.57 1.82 -27.20
CA SER A 310 11.30 0.56 -27.13
C SER A 310 12.66 0.64 -27.82
N THR A 311 12.91 1.69 -28.61
CA THR A 311 14.14 1.81 -29.40
C THR A 311 14.72 3.22 -29.37
N ARG A 312 16.06 3.29 -29.40
CA ARG A 312 16.83 4.53 -29.58
C ARG A 312 16.37 5.33 -30.81
N ALA A 313 15.97 4.64 -31.89
CA ALA A 313 15.50 5.27 -33.12
C ALA A 313 14.21 6.08 -32.90
N GLN A 314 13.29 5.61 -32.07
CA GLN A 314 12.07 6.35 -31.72
C GLN A 314 12.39 7.65 -30.96
N VAL A 315 13.39 7.63 -30.06
CA VAL A 315 13.87 8.84 -29.37
C VAL A 315 14.40 9.87 -30.39
N ALA A 316 15.18 9.43 -31.38
CA ALA A 316 15.70 10.30 -32.44
C ALA A 316 14.58 10.96 -33.26
N SER A 317 13.59 10.18 -33.71
CA SER A 317 12.45 10.69 -34.48
C SER A 317 11.60 11.68 -33.67
N TRP A 318 11.34 11.36 -32.40
CA TRP A 318 10.55 12.22 -31.52
C TRP A 318 11.20 13.58 -31.24
N VAL A 319 12.52 13.61 -31.02
CA VAL A 319 13.27 14.87 -30.87
C VAL A 319 13.19 15.69 -32.16
N ALA A 320 13.39 15.07 -33.32
CA ALA A 320 13.35 15.74 -34.61
C ALA A 320 11.96 16.34 -34.90
N GLU A 321 10.89 15.61 -34.63
CA GLU A 321 9.51 16.11 -34.76
C GLU A 321 9.23 17.31 -33.85
N ARG A 322 9.83 17.33 -32.65
CA ARG A 322 9.63 18.39 -31.66
C ARG A 322 10.46 19.64 -31.96
N GLN A 323 11.67 19.48 -32.50
CA GLN A 323 12.48 20.59 -33.02
C GLN A 323 11.82 21.23 -34.25
N ASN A 324 11.18 20.43 -35.11
CA ASN A 324 10.44 20.95 -36.26
C ASN A 324 9.17 21.73 -35.88
N ARG A 325 8.57 21.44 -34.71
CA ARG A 325 7.44 22.21 -34.15
C ARG A 325 7.86 23.50 -33.43
N HIS A 326 9.15 23.71 -33.19
CA HIS A 326 9.69 24.89 -32.50
C HIS A 326 10.64 25.71 -33.38
N ALA A 327 10.79 25.35 -34.66
CA ALA A 327 11.40 26.24 -35.64
C ALA A 327 10.44 27.42 -35.89
N PRO A 328 10.87 28.68 -35.70
CA PRO A 328 10.07 29.82 -36.11
C PRO A 328 9.92 29.79 -37.63
N GLU A 329 8.71 30.06 -38.13
CA GLU A 329 8.50 30.42 -39.53
C GLU A 329 9.47 31.55 -39.88
N THR A 330 10.52 31.23 -40.65
CA THR A 330 11.28 32.27 -41.33
C THR A 330 10.34 32.85 -42.37
N ASP A 331 9.84 34.05 -42.09
CA ASP A 331 9.08 34.90 -42.99
C ASP A 331 9.68 34.88 -44.39
N SER A 332 9.00 34.21 -45.31
CA SER A 332 9.12 34.45 -46.75
C SER A 332 8.11 35.53 -47.13
N VAL A 333 8.42 36.78 -46.79
CA VAL A 333 7.72 37.92 -47.39
C VAL A 333 8.33 38.16 -48.78
N GLY A 334 7.58 37.69 -49.78
CA GLY A 334 7.24 38.45 -50.98
C GLY A 334 8.34 38.85 -51.95
N SER A 335 8.42 38.14 -53.07
CA SER A 335 8.62 38.81 -54.35
C SER A 335 7.38 38.59 -55.22
N ALA A 336 6.77 39.72 -55.60
CA ALA A 336 6.07 40.00 -56.86
C ALA A 336 4.76 40.77 -56.63
N ARG A 337 4.85 42.10 -56.74
CA ARG A 337 4.26 42.83 -57.87
C ARG A 337 4.82 44.24 -57.92
#